data_AF-A0A2N0LR52-F1
#
_entry.id   AF-A0A2N0LR52-F1
#
_cell.length_a   1.000
_cell.length_b   1.000
_cell.length_c   1.000
_cell.angle_alpha   90.00
_cell.angle_beta   90.00
_cell.angle_gamma   90.00
#
_symmetry.space_group_name_H-M   'P 1'
#
loop_
_entity.id
_entity.type
_entity.pdbx_description
1 polymer ?
#
loop_
_entity_poly.entity_id
_entity_poly.type
_entity_poly.pdbx_seq_one_letter_code
_entity_poly.pdbx_strand_id
1 'polypeptide(L)'
;MNNLSRILPRRLKAVTPDQRGITGLETAIVLIAFVVVSSVFAFAALSTGLFSSDKAKETIQAGLAETRGSMELKGSVVLTSSVSGTAGTVSDIAFQVSNAAGGEAIDLTPGQTLIKYTDELQSKMFVTTAGFTASGLGSADSDSLLERGEVYELKLIDLESSFGSGTDTLTSKLGVSTTFNLEVIPPRGAVLFIERTTPVFLDDIMSLD
;
A
#
# COMPACT_ATOMS: atom_id res chain seq x y z
N MET A 1 -29.21 -103.93 43.21
CA MET A 1 -29.47 -102.49 43.44
C MET A 1 -28.19 -101.90 44.01
N ASN A 2 -27.56 -100.85 43.52
CA ASN A 2 -27.60 -100.06 42.30
C ASN A 2 -26.32 -99.20 42.42
N ASN A 3 -25.65 -98.99 41.29
CA ASN A 3 -24.78 -97.87 40.91
C ASN A 3 -24.38 -96.83 41.97
N LEU A 4 -23.13 -96.36 41.91
CA LEU A 4 -22.84 -94.96 41.53
C LEU A 4 -21.34 -94.71 41.30
N SER A 5 -21.04 -94.54 40.01
CA SER A 5 -20.10 -93.60 39.37
C SER A 5 -19.00 -92.94 40.22
N ARG A 6 -17.73 -93.21 39.87
CA ARG A 6 -16.58 -92.35 40.21
C ARG A 6 -16.25 -91.47 39.00
N ILE A 7 -16.69 -90.21 39.05
CA ILE A 7 -16.34 -89.17 38.06
C ILE A 7 -14.97 -88.60 38.44
N LEU A 8 -13.99 -88.68 37.54
CA LEU A 8 -12.68 -87.99 37.65
C LEU A 8 -12.77 -86.58 37.05
N PRO A 9 -12.18 -85.54 37.70
CA PRO A 9 -12.32 -84.16 37.27
C PRO A 9 -11.36 -83.75 36.13
N ARG A 10 -11.89 -82.90 35.24
CA ARG A 10 -11.18 -82.12 34.21
C ARG A 10 -9.99 -81.36 34.81
N ARG A 11 -8.80 -81.50 34.22
CA ARG A 11 -7.68 -80.57 34.44
C ARG A 11 -7.92 -79.27 33.68
N LEU A 12 -8.24 -78.20 34.39
CA LEU A 12 -8.12 -76.83 33.90
C LEU A 12 -6.63 -76.48 33.83
N LYS A 13 -6.14 -76.22 32.62
CA LYS A 13 -4.78 -75.76 32.35
C LYS A 13 -4.71 -74.28 32.75
N ALA A 14 -3.92 -73.95 33.76
CA ALA A 14 -3.67 -72.57 34.16
C ALA A 14 -2.88 -71.86 33.04
N VAL A 15 -3.45 -70.78 32.50
CA VAL A 15 -2.74 -69.81 31.66
C VAL A 15 -2.07 -68.84 32.63
N THR A 16 -0.77 -69.01 32.86
CA THR A 16 0.03 -68.01 33.58
C THR A 16 0.37 -66.89 32.58
N PRO A 17 0.01 -65.62 32.86
CA PRO A 17 0.40 -64.51 31.99
C PRO A 17 1.92 -64.29 32.13
N ASP A 18 2.60 -64.26 30.98
CA ASP A 18 4.02 -63.95 30.88
C ASP A 18 4.23 -62.47 31.26
N GLN A 19 4.73 -62.20 32.46
CA GLN A 19 5.05 -60.83 32.90
C GLN A 19 6.44 -60.46 32.38
N ARG A 20 6.51 -60.10 31.09
CA ARG A 20 7.71 -59.49 30.51
C ARG A 20 7.92 -58.12 31.17
N GLY A 21 9.01 -57.98 31.93
CA GLY A 21 9.36 -56.72 32.57
C GLY A 21 9.73 -55.65 31.54
N ILE A 22 9.27 -54.42 31.76
CA ILE A 22 9.69 -53.25 30.99
C ILE A 22 11.19 -53.02 31.23
N THR A 23 12.01 -53.05 30.19
CA THR A 23 13.45 -52.78 30.34
C THR A 23 13.73 -51.29 30.27
N GLY A 24 14.69 -50.80 31.06
CA GLY A 24 15.07 -49.38 31.05
C GLY A 24 15.56 -48.89 29.69
N LEU A 25 16.13 -49.80 28.89
CA LEU A 25 16.59 -49.52 27.53
C LEU A 25 15.42 -49.26 26.56
N GLU A 26 14.33 -50.01 26.66
CA GLU A 26 13.10 -49.75 25.88
C GLU A 26 12.50 -48.39 26.22
N THR A 27 12.46 -48.03 27.52
CA THR A 27 11.99 -46.69 27.93
C THR A 27 12.92 -45.57 27.48
N ALA A 28 14.23 -45.79 27.44
CA ALA A 28 15.21 -44.78 27.00
C ALA A 28 15.07 -44.45 25.51
N ILE A 29 14.84 -45.46 24.66
CA ILE A 29 14.61 -45.25 23.22
C ILE A 29 13.34 -44.43 22.98
N VAL A 30 12.26 -44.75 23.70
CA VAL A 30 11.00 -44.00 23.63
C VAL A 30 11.20 -42.54 24.10
N LEU A 31 11.98 -42.32 25.16
CA LEU A 31 12.30 -40.97 25.64
C LEU A 31 13.09 -40.15 24.62
N ILE A 32 14.11 -40.72 23.98
CA ILE A 32 14.88 -40.02 22.93
C ILE A 32 13.97 -39.65 21.76
N ALA A 33 13.14 -40.60 21.30
CA ALA A 33 12.20 -40.34 20.22
C ALA A 33 11.22 -39.21 20.56
N PHE A 34 10.69 -39.19 21.80
CA PHE A 34 9.79 -38.15 22.27
C PHE A 34 10.46 -36.77 22.33
N VAL A 35 11.70 -36.70 22.83
CA VAL A 35 12.48 -35.45 22.88
C VAL A 35 12.77 -34.94 21.47
N VAL A 36 13.16 -35.82 20.53
CA VAL A 36 13.43 -35.42 19.15
C VAL A 36 12.16 -34.89 18.47
N VAL A 37 11.03 -35.60 18.57
CA VAL A 37 9.74 -35.13 18.00
C VAL A 37 9.34 -33.79 18.61
N SER A 38 9.47 -33.63 19.94
CA SER A 38 9.18 -32.37 20.64
C SER A 38 10.09 -31.23 20.15
N SER A 39 11.38 -31.49 19.92
CA SER A 39 12.33 -30.49 19.45
C SER A 39 12.02 -29.99 18.03
N VAL A 40 11.66 -30.89 17.12
CA VAL A 40 11.29 -30.53 15.74
C VAL A 40 9.97 -29.75 15.73
N PHE A 41 9.01 -30.18 16.55
CA PHE A 41 7.76 -29.44 16.72
C PHE A 41 7.98 -28.05 17.30
N ALA A 42 8.82 -27.91 18.33
CA ALA A 42 9.17 -26.62 18.93
C ALA A 42 9.90 -25.71 17.94
N PHE A 43 10.83 -26.23 17.14
CA PHE A 43 11.51 -25.47 16.09
C PHE A 43 10.53 -24.96 15.02
N ALA A 44 9.62 -25.82 14.56
CA ALA A 44 8.60 -25.44 13.59
C ALA A 44 7.64 -24.37 14.17
N ALA A 45 7.20 -24.52 15.42
CA ALA A 45 6.37 -23.55 16.11
C ALA A 45 7.09 -22.20 16.31
N LEU A 46 8.38 -22.21 16.65
CA LEU A 46 9.15 -20.99 16.80
C LEU A 46 9.40 -20.30 15.45
N SER A 47 9.78 -21.06 14.41
CA SER A 47 10.03 -20.52 13.07
C SER A 47 8.77 -19.86 12.48
N THR A 48 7.63 -20.55 12.57
CA THR A 48 6.34 -20.00 12.13
C THR A 48 5.89 -18.83 13.02
N GLY A 49 6.15 -18.88 14.33
CA GLY A 49 5.87 -17.79 15.26
C GLY A 49 6.67 -16.52 14.96
N LEU A 50 7.96 -16.66 14.64
CA LEU A 50 8.83 -15.54 14.24
C LEU A 50 8.37 -14.95 12.90
N PHE A 51 8.12 -15.79 11.88
CA PHE A 51 7.60 -15.31 10.60
C PHE A 51 6.26 -14.58 10.74
N SER A 52 5.34 -15.11 11.56
CA SER A 52 4.06 -14.46 11.86
C SER A 52 4.26 -13.11 12.56
N SER A 53 5.23 -13.02 13.46
CA SER A 53 5.52 -11.78 14.20
C SER A 53 6.14 -10.71 13.29
N ASP A 54 7.07 -11.12 12.42
CA ASP A 54 7.68 -10.23 11.43
C ASP A 54 6.63 -9.71 10.43
N LYS A 55 5.76 -10.60 9.95
CA LYS A 55 4.67 -10.18 9.05
C LYS A 55 3.67 -9.25 9.74
N ALA A 56 3.37 -9.49 11.01
CA ALA A 56 2.52 -8.59 11.79
C ALA A 56 3.16 -7.20 11.94
N LYS A 57 4.46 -7.13 12.25
CA LYS A 57 5.20 -5.86 12.35
C LYS A 57 5.19 -5.09 11.03
N GLU A 58 5.49 -5.76 9.93
CA GLU A 58 5.48 -5.15 8.58
C GLU A 58 4.09 -4.59 8.25
N THR A 59 3.03 -5.37 8.52
CA THR A 59 1.65 -4.95 8.25
C THR A 59 1.24 -3.74 9.10
N ILE A 60 1.64 -3.70 10.37
CA ILE A 60 1.39 -2.55 11.25
C ILE A 60 2.11 -1.30 10.73
N GLN A 61 3.37 -1.43 10.31
CA GLN A 61 4.14 -0.32 9.76
C GLN A 61 3.56 0.17 8.43
N ALA A 62 3.17 -0.74 7.54
CA ALA A 62 2.53 -0.38 6.28
C ALA A 62 1.18 0.31 6.50
N GLY A 63 0.35 -0.19 7.42
CA GLY A 63 -0.93 0.44 7.75
C GLY A 63 -0.79 1.81 8.39
N LEU A 64 0.24 1.99 9.24
CA LEU A 64 0.56 3.30 9.81
C LEU A 64 1.07 4.27 8.74
N ALA A 65 1.96 3.81 7.86
CA ALA A 65 2.47 4.61 6.74
C ALA A 65 1.33 5.05 5.80
N GLU A 66 0.38 4.16 5.51
CA GLU A 66 -0.81 4.49 4.70
C GLU A 66 -1.69 5.55 5.39
N THR A 67 -1.87 5.46 6.71
CA THR A 67 -2.68 6.44 7.44
C THR A 67 -1.98 7.79 7.58
N ARG A 68 -0.64 7.79 7.62
CA ARG A 68 0.19 8.98 7.82
C ARG A 68 0.64 9.66 6.54
N GLY A 69 0.62 8.99 5.39
CA GLY A 69 1.01 9.57 4.10
C GLY A 69 -0.08 10.46 3.49
N SER A 70 -0.65 11.39 4.25
CA SER A 70 -1.62 12.35 3.69
C SER A 70 -0.94 13.68 3.39
N MET A 71 -1.30 14.26 2.25
CA MET A 71 -0.87 15.59 1.84
C MET A 71 -2.06 16.53 1.80
N GLU A 72 -1.80 17.81 1.99
CA GLU A 72 -2.80 18.88 1.96
C GLU A 72 -2.42 19.92 0.90
N LEU A 73 -3.44 20.43 0.20
CA LEU A 73 -3.29 21.57 -0.70
C LEU A 73 -2.95 22.83 0.12
N LYS A 74 -1.90 23.54 -0.27
CA LYS A 74 -1.50 24.82 0.32
C LYS A 74 -1.66 25.91 -0.72
N GLY A 75 -2.55 26.85 -0.45
CA GLY A 75 -2.83 27.95 -1.38
C GLY A 75 -3.76 27.52 -2.51
N SER A 76 -3.71 28.30 -3.59
CA SER A 76 -4.64 28.23 -4.71
C SER A 76 -4.07 27.39 -5.85
N VAL A 77 -4.94 26.95 -6.76
CA VAL A 77 -4.50 26.33 -8.01
C VAL A 77 -4.28 27.43 -9.03
N VAL A 78 -3.06 27.58 -9.53
CA VAL A 78 -2.69 28.61 -10.52
C VAL A 78 -2.71 28.01 -11.91
N LEU A 79 -3.41 28.67 -12.83
CA LEU A 79 -3.40 28.36 -14.25
C LEU A 79 -2.51 29.34 -15.01
N THR A 80 -1.76 28.81 -15.97
CA THR A 80 -1.12 29.61 -17.01
C THR A 80 -1.84 29.35 -18.33
N SER A 81 -2.22 30.41 -19.03
CA SER A 81 -2.94 30.32 -20.30
C SER A 81 -1.99 30.51 -21.48
N SER A 82 -2.10 29.65 -22.49
CA SER A 82 -1.43 29.83 -23.79
C SER A 82 -2.13 30.91 -24.62
N VAL A 83 -3.46 30.93 -24.54
CA VAL A 83 -4.32 31.92 -25.20
C VAL A 83 -5.28 32.48 -24.16
N SER A 84 -5.30 33.80 -23.99
CA SER A 84 -6.25 34.49 -23.12
C SER A 84 -7.55 34.85 -23.84
N GLY A 85 -8.61 35.07 -23.06
CA GLY A 85 -9.93 35.48 -23.54
C GLY A 85 -11.02 34.42 -23.44
N THR A 86 -12.15 34.67 -24.12
CA THR A 86 -13.35 33.81 -24.10
C THR A 86 -13.20 32.51 -24.90
N ALA A 87 -12.17 32.40 -25.73
CA ALA A 87 -11.76 31.16 -26.40
C ALA A 87 -10.38 30.70 -25.92
N GLY A 88 -9.99 31.11 -24.70
CA GLY A 88 -8.69 30.83 -24.14
C GLY A 88 -8.48 29.36 -23.83
N THR A 89 -7.20 28.97 -23.70
CA THR A 89 -6.77 27.61 -23.41
C THR A 89 -5.61 27.60 -22.41
N VAL A 90 -5.64 26.65 -21.48
CA VAL A 90 -4.64 26.49 -20.41
C VAL A 90 -3.42 25.72 -20.91
N SER A 91 -2.21 26.24 -20.67
CA SER A 91 -0.93 25.55 -20.93
C SER A 91 -0.45 24.73 -19.74
N ASP A 92 -0.56 25.28 -18.53
CA ASP A 92 0.00 24.68 -17.32
C ASP A 92 -0.93 24.86 -16.13
N ILE A 93 -0.90 23.88 -15.22
CA ILE A 93 -1.61 23.93 -13.93
C ILE A 93 -0.58 23.72 -12.83
N ALA A 94 -0.43 24.69 -11.93
CA ALA A 94 0.49 24.64 -10.80
C ALA A 94 -0.29 24.74 -9.48
N PHE A 95 0.09 23.93 -8.50
CA PHE A 95 -0.48 23.99 -7.16
C PHE A 95 0.55 23.52 -6.13
N GLN A 96 0.48 24.06 -4.92
CA GLN A 96 1.43 23.72 -3.86
C GLN A 96 0.83 22.73 -2.88
N VAL A 97 1.63 21.75 -2.45
CA VAL A 97 1.24 20.72 -1.49
C VAL A 97 2.20 20.72 -0.31
N SER A 98 1.67 20.37 0.87
CA SER A 98 2.44 20.15 2.10
C SER A 98 2.08 18.80 2.69
N ASN A 99 3.02 18.20 3.42
CA ASN A 99 2.72 17.03 4.24
C ASN A 99 1.68 17.42 5.30
N ALA A 100 0.62 16.62 5.46
CA ALA A 100 -0.37 16.85 6.50
C ALA A 100 0.27 16.63 7.88
N ALA A 101 -0.24 17.31 8.91
CA ALA A 101 0.41 17.35 10.22
C ALA A 101 0.73 15.96 10.81
N GLY A 102 2.02 15.66 10.95
CA GLY A 102 2.51 14.42 11.56
C GLY A 102 2.60 13.22 10.61
N GLY A 103 2.56 13.47 9.30
CA GLY A 103 2.75 12.43 8.29
C GLY A 103 4.19 11.97 8.09
N GLU A 104 4.33 10.80 7.48
CA GLU A 104 5.63 10.29 6.99
C GLU A 104 6.00 11.00 5.68
N ALA A 105 7.27 11.00 5.31
CA ALA A 105 7.73 11.58 4.06
C ALA A 105 7.03 10.92 2.85
N ILE A 106 6.58 11.73 1.88
CA ILE A 106 5.89 11.25 0.68
C ILE A 106 6.77 11.49 -0.55
N ASP A 107 7.06 10.45 -1.32
CA ASP A 107 7.89 10.56 -2.52
C ASP A 107 7.11 11.17 -3.69
N LEU A 108 7.46 12.41 -4.06
CA LEU A 108 6.86 13.17 -5.16
C LEU A 108 7.58 12.98 -6.50
N THR A 109 8.57 12.08 -6.58
CA THR A 109 9.28 11.80 -7.83
C THR A 109 8.29 11.35 -8.91
N PRO A 110 8.26 11.98 -10.09
CA PRO A 110 7.42 11.53 -11.20
C PRO A 110 7.66 10.06 -11.52
N GLY A 111 6.60 9.26 -11.42
CA GLY A 111 6.61 7.81 -11.62
C GLY A 111 6.37 7.04 -10.33
N GLN A 112 6.63 7.66 -9.17
CA GLN A 112 6.21 7.17 -7.86
C GLN A 112 4.89 7.80 -7.45
N THR A 113 4.83 9.13 -7.45
CA THR A 113 3.57 9.88 -7.38
C THR A 113 3.03 10.06 -8.78
N LEU A 114 1.72 9.89 -8.92
CA LEU A 114 0.99 10.02 -10.18
C LEU A 114 -0.06 11.12 -10.01
N ILE A 115 -0.38 11.83 -11.10
CA ILE A 115 -1.48 12.79 -11.09
C ILE A 115 -2.50 12.37 -12.14
N LYS A 116 -3.73 12.12 -11.72
CA LYS A 116 -4.84 11.86 -12.64
C LYS A 116 -5.61 13.16 -12.85
N TYR A 117 -5.70 13.56 -14.11
CA TYR A 117 -6.54 14.65 -14.57
C TYR A 117 -7.83 14.07 -15.15
N THR A 118 -8.97 14.67 -14.81
CA THR A 118 -10.27 14.32 -15.40
C THR A 118 -11.06 15.59 -15.68
N ASP A 119 -11.62 15.71 -16.88
CA ASP A 119 -12.64 16.70 -17.21
C ASP A 119 -13.86 16.00 -17.84
N GLU A 120 -14.80 16.75 -18.40
CA GLU A 120 -16.00 16.21 -19.04
C GLU A 120 -15.70 15.26 -20.22
N LEU A 121 -14.58 15.46 -20.93
CA LEU A 121 -14.26 14.82 -22.21
C LEU A 121 -13.17 13.75 -22.09
N GLN A 122 -12.36 13.77 -21.03
CA GLN A 122 -11.17 12.93 -20.91
C GLN A 122 -10.81 12.61 -19.46
N SER A 123 -10.14 11.48 -19.29
CA SER A 123 -9.45 11.09 -18.05
C SER A 123 -8.03 10.64 -18.42
N LYS A 124 -7.02 11.33 -17.89
CA LYS A 124 -5.61 11.19 -18.26
C LYS A 124 -4.72 11.02 -17.04
N MET A 125 -3.66 10.23 -17.21
CA MET A 125 -2.66 10.01 -16.17
C MET A 125 -1.36 10.70 -16.54
N PHE A 126 -0.83 11.48 -15.61
CA PHE A 126 0.48 12.11 -15.65
C PHE A 126 1.40 11.29 -14.73
N VAL A 127 2.43 10.71 -15.33
CA VAL A 127 3.30 9.68 -14.76
C VAL A 127 4.76 10.11 -14.81
N THR A 128 5.19 10.80 -15.85
CA THR A 128 6.60 11.10 -16.07
C THR A 128 6.89 12.59 -15.99
N THR A 129 8.20 12.92 -15.96
CA THR A 129 8.68 14.31 -15.99
C THR A 129 8.29 15.06 -17.27
N ALA A 130 7.80 14.36 -18.30
CA ALA A 130 7.29 14.99 -19.51
C ALA A 130 5.89 15.60 -19.30
N GLY A 131 5.11 15.06 -18.35
CA GLY A 131 3.75 15.51 -18.09
C GLY A 131 3.62 16.43 -16.88
N PHE A 132 4.45 16.23 -15.85
CA PHE A 132 4.45 17.11 -14.68
C PHE A 132 5.82 17.17 -14.01
N THR A 133 6.00 18.21 -13.20
CA THR A 133 7.20 18.43 -12.40
C THR A 133 6.83 18.59 -10.92
N ALA A 134 7.75 18.18 -10.05
CA ALA A 134 7.70 18.43 -8.62
C ALA A 134 8.93 19.26 -8.25
N SER A 135 8.72 20.43 -7.65
CA SER A 135 9.82 21.32 -7.26
C SER A 135 9.65 21.79 -5.82
N GLY A 136 10.70 21.64 -5.03
CA GLY A 136 10.72 22.10 -3.64
C GLY A 136 10.66 23.63 -3.56
N LEU A 137 9.84 24.16 -2.66
CA LEU A 137 9.74 25.58 -2.36
C LEU A 137 10.24 25.87 -0.94
N GLY A 138 10.92 27.02 -0.78
CA GLY A 138 11.34 27.52 0.52
C GLY A 138 12.42 26.64 1.18
N SER A 139 12.04 25.91 2.23
CA SER A 139 12.96 25.07 3.03
C SER A 139 13.04 23.62 2.56
N ALA A 140 12.43 23.28 1.42
CA ALA A 140 12.60 21.98 0.80
C ALA A 140 14.08 21.72 0.51
N ASP A 141 14.53 20.50 0.78
CA ASP A 141 15.92 20.12 0.54
C ASP A 141 16.19 19.70 -0.93
N SER A 142 17.26 18.93 -1.17
CA SER A 142 17.66 18.53 -2.52
C SER A 142 16.95 17.29 -3.06
N ASP A 143 16.18 16.58 -2.23
CA ASP A 143 15.46 15.39 -2.67
C ASP A 143 14.06 15.73 -3.22
N SER A 144 13.22 14.73 -3.42
CA SER A 144 11.84 14.92 -3.87
C SER A 144 10.85 14.28 -2.89
N LEU A 145 11.24 14.21 -1.63
CA LEU A 145 10.41 13.76 -0.53
C LEU A 145 9.70 14.97 0.07
N LEU A 146 8.39 14.85 0.24
CA LEU A 146 7.58 15.86 0.92
C LEU A 146 7.61 15.58 2.42
N GLU A 147 8.53 16.23 3.13
CA GLU A 147 8.68 16.08 4.56
C GLU A 147 7.85 17.10 5.37
N ARG A 148 7.85 16.92 6.68
CA ARG A 148 7.10 17.79 7.58
C ARG A 148 7.66 19.21 7.56
N GLY A 149 6.83 20.16 7.16
CA GLY A 149 7.18 21.58 7.12
C GLY A 149 7.76 22.03 5.79
N GLU A 150 7.86 21.12 4.82
CA GLU A 150 8.22 21.45 3.45
C GLU A 150 6.98 21.69 2.60
N VAL A 151 7.17 22.47 1.54
CA VAL A 151 6.15 22.75 0.54
C VAL A 151 6.75 22.44 -0.82
N TYR A 152 6.03 21.69 -1.63
CA TYR A 152 6.39 21.42 -3.02
C TYR A 152 5.36 22.01 -3.95
N GLU A 153 5.81 22.55 -5.08
CA GLU A 153 4.96 22.87 -6.22
C GLU A 153 4.90 21.68 -7.17
N LEU A 154 3.68 21.18 -7.39
CA LEU A 154 3.37 20.25 -8.46
C LEU A 154 2.82 21.05 -9.65
N LYS A 155 3.48 20.91 -10.79
CA LYS A 155 3.10 21.62 -12.02
C LYS A 155 2.90 20.64 -13.17
N LEU A 156 1.65 20.50 -13.63
CA LEU A 156 1.34 19.86 -14.91
C LEU A 156 1.73 20.81 -16.03
N ILE A 157 2.44 20.29 -17.01
CA ILE A 157 3.03 21.06 -18.10
C ILE A 157 2.51 20.61 -19.45
N ASP A 158 2.62 21.50 -20.43
CA ASP A 158 2.35 21.23 -21.84
C ASP A 158 0.96 20.64 -22.15
N LEU A 159 -0.07 21.18 -21.49
CA LEU A 159 -1.47 20.76 -21.67
C LEU A 159 -2.10 21.25 -22.99
N GLU A 160 -1.40 22.11 -23.73
CA GLU A 160 -1.93 22.81 -24.91
C GLU A 160 -1.23 22.45 -26.23
N SER A 161 0.01 21.96 -26.20
CA SER A 161 0.76 21.71 -27.44
C SER A 161 0.96 20.22 -27.75
N SER A 162 0.92 19.35 -26.74
CA SER A 162 1.04 17.90 -26.90
C SER A 162 -0.27 17.18 -26.62
N PHE A 163 -0.81 16.51 -27.66
CA PHE A 163 -2.01 15.68 -27.54
C PHE A 163 -1.76 14.22 -27.87
N GLY A 164 -2.33 13.32 -27.08
CA GLY A 164 -2.12 11.89 -27.26
C GLY A 164 -3.22 11.05 -26.61
N SER A 165 -3.32 9.79 -27.05
CA SER A 165 -4.16 8.80 -26.37
C SER A 165 -3.49 8.18 -25.14
N GLY A 166 -2.17 8.37 -24.98
CA GLY A 166 -1.36 7.86 -23.88
C GLY A 166 -1.40 8.69 -22.60
N THR A 167 -0.34 8.55 -21.79
CA THR A 167 -0.08 9.30 -20.55
C THR A 167 0.59 10.64 -20.85
N ASP A 168 0.69 11.50 -19.82
CA ASP A 168 1.44 12.77 -19.81
C ASP A 168 0.93 13.85 -20.78
N THR A 169 -0.17 13.59 -21.49
CA THR A 169 -0.75 14.50 -22.49
C THR A 169 -2.27 14.44 -22.42
N LEU A 170 -2.91 15.56 -22.78
CA LEU A 170 -4.35 15.61 -22.94
C LEU A 170 -4.76 15.04 -24.32
N THR A 171 -6.02 14.66 -24.49
CA THR A 171 -6.62 14.40 -25.81
C THR A 171 -7.20 15.69 -26.41
N SER A 172 -7.63 16.62 -25.56
CA SER A 172 -8.23 17.90 -25.94
C SER A 172 -7.76 19.01 -25.00
N LYS A 173 -7.71 20.24 -25.50
CA LYS A 173 -7.32 21.42 -24.72
C LYS A 173 -8.29 21.67 -23.56
N LEU A 174 -7.75 22.04 -22.40
CA LEU A 174 -8.55 22.61 -21.31
C LEU A 174 -8.91 24.06 -21.67
N GLY A 175 -10.20 24.31 -21.91
CA GLY A 175 -10.74 25.61 -22.27
C GLY A 175 -11.42 26.34 -21.11
N VAL A 176 -12.12 27.43 -21.45
CA VAL A 176 -12.99 28.19 -20.52
C VAL A 176 -14.19 27.37 -20.03
N SER A 177 -14.80 27.77 -18.91
CA SER A 177 -16.05 27.21 -18.38
C SER A 177 -16.07 25.69 -18.22
N THR A 178 -14.91 25.09 -17.92
CA THR A 178 -14.73 23.64 -17.83
C THR A 178 -14.35 23.26 -16.40
N THR A 179 -15.09 22.33 -15.81
CA THR A 179 -14.71 21.72 -14.52
C THR A 179 -13.73 20.60 -14.76
N PHE A 180 -12.66 20.58 -13.96
CA PHE A 180 -11.66 19.53 -13.98
C PHE A 180 -11.27 19.11 -12.57
N ASN A 181 -10.85 17.85 -12.46
CA ASN A 181 -10.45 17.19 -11.24
C ASN A 181 -9.00 16.73 -11.36
N LEU A 182 -8.23 17.01 -10.33
CA LEU A 182 -6.89 16.47 -10.13
C LEU A 182 -6.91 15.53 -8.93
N GLU A 183 -6.41 14.33 -9.13
CA GLU A 183 -6.17 13.35 -8.07
C GLU A 183 -4.66 13.11 -8.00
N VAL A 184 -4.01 13.57 -6.92
CA VAL A 184 -2.60 13.27 -6.67
C VAL A 184 -2.53 11.97 -5.89
N ILE A 185 -1.96 10.94 -6.51
CA ILE A 185 -1.91 9.57 -6.01
C ILE A 185 -0.46 9.27 -5.61
N PRO A 186 -0.13 9.35 -4.31
CA PRO A 186 1.18 8.97 -3.83
C PRO A 186 1.36 7.44 -3.83
N PRO A 187 2.61 6.94 -3.75
CA PRO A 187 2.89 5.49 -3.67
C PRO A 187 2.39 4.87 -2.35
N ARG A 188 2.22 5.68 -1.30
CA ARG A 188 1.63 5.32 -0.02
C ARG A 188 0.84 6.51 0.51
N GLY A 189 -0.31 6.21 1.10
CA GLY A 189 -1.14 7.16 1.80
C GLY A 189 -2.29 7.74 0.98
N ALA A 190 -2.90 8.80 1.51
CA ALA A 190 -4.18 9.29 1.02
C ALA A 190 -4.03 10.06 -0.30
N VAL A 191 -4.94 9.78 -1.23
CA VAL A 191 -5.08 10.55 -2.47
C VAL A 191 -5.58 11.96 -2.13
N LEU A 192 -4.90 12.98 -2.69
CA LEU A 192 -5.35 14.36 -2.61
C LEU A 192 -6.26 14.69 -3.79
N PHE A 193 -7.48 15.13 -3.49
CA PHE A 193 -8.49 15.51 -4.47
C PHE A 193 -8.59 17.02 -4.58
N ILE A 194 -8.53 17.54 -5.81
CA ILE A 194 -8.66 18.96 -6.12
C ILE A 194 -9.63 19.09 -7.29
N GLU A 195 -10.78 19.73 -7.06
CA GLU A 195 -11.75 20.07 -8.10
C GLU A 195 -11.74 21.58 -8.32
N ARG A 196 -11.67 22.02 -9.57
CA ARG A 196 -11.71 23.43 -9.96
C ARG A 196 -12.45 23.62 -11.27
N THR A 197 -12.95 24.84 -11.48
CA THR A 197 -13.65 25.22 -12.72
C THR A 197 -12.97 26.43 -13.35
N THR A 198 -12.62 26.33 -14.63
CA THR A 198 -12.10 27.48 -15.37
C THR A 198 -13.21 28.52 -15.59
N PRO A 199 -12.91 29.82 -15.51
CA PRO A 199 -13.89 30.88 -15.72
C PRO A 199 -14.27 30.99 -17.21
N VAL A 200 -15.27 31.83 -17.50
CA VAL A 200 -15.72 32.14 -18.86
C VAL A 200 -14.74 33.01 -19.66
N PHE A 201 -13.72 33.55 -19.02
CA PHE A 201 -12.67 34.36 -19.62
C PHE A 201 -11.34 34.04 -18.92
N LEU A 202 -10.32 33.63 -19.69
CA LEU A 202 -9.00 33.33 -19.14
C LEU A 202 -8.06 34.53 -19.25
N ASP A 203 -7.40 34.87 -18.15
CA ASP A 203 -6.21 35.72 -18.14
C ASP A 203 -4.94 34.89 -18.37
N ASP A 204 -3.83 35.54 -18.69
CA ASP A 204 -2.54 34.88 -18.95
C ASP A 204 -2.06 34.06 -17.73
N ILE A 205 -2.27 34.60 -16.52
CA ILE A 205 -2.04 33.91 -15.25
C ILE A 205 -3.27 34.15 -14.38
N MET A 206 -3.82 33.09 -13.81
CA MET A 206 -4.97 33.22 -12.93
C MET A 206 -4.95 32.22 -11.79
N SER A 207 -5.56 32.62 -10.68
CA SER A 207 -5.69 31.79 -9.49
C SER A 207 -7.11 31.25 -9.37
N LEU A 208 -7.23 29.96 -9.07
CA LEU A 208 -8.48 29.26 -8.79
C LEU A 208 -8.48 28.86 -7.31
N ASP A 209 -9.17 29.65 -6.50
CA ASP A 209 -9.44 29.35 -5.09
C ASP A 209 -10.57 28.33 -4.92
#